data_AF-A0A2K0TLS8-F1
#
_entry.id   AF-A0A2K0TLS8-F1
#
_cell.length_a   1.000
_cell.length_b   1.000
_cell.length_c   1.000
_cell.angle_alpha   90.00
_cell.angle_beta   90.00
_cell.angle_gamma   90.00
#
_symmetry.space_group_name_H-M   'P 1'
#
loop_
_entity.id
_entity.type
_entity.pdbx_description
1 polymer ?
#
loop_
_entity_poly.entity_id
_entity_poly.type
_entity_poly.pdbx_seq_one_letter_code
_entity_poly.pdbx_strand_id
1 'polypeptide(L)'
;MPIQRFNVVELSEIRGITFYLNTTVVLAVHIHCAGQESTLWTDKAVTEGKRPDSAFADPIRVYLPLPKSDRITYLGANGSGDRLNVIYVRMEKAGDITIGQRQPGCLEDKFLAAQNSISLIYCEPNRAEALSFFGAYQASPATFDVASRPIFPHPGATQMGQYTYYSWASLDGVSSVVIFYEDDFDFCRGLMLYYENGGRRTVGDCRVQMDRQATVDRPTRICFRTKVPESLMGENGIGTVCKLRVEFEHHNGHEGDEFWHCLPFRGIIRFWSALGLPWVSVEQ
;
A
#
# COMPACT_ATOMS: atom_id res chain seq x y z
N MET A 1 -26.43 3.93 21.75
CA MET A 1 -25.32 3.36 20.95
C MET A 1 -25.17 4.20 19.70
N PRO A 2 -23.95 4.58 19.29
CA PRO A 2 -23.76 5.29 18.03
C PRO A 2 -24.21 4.39 16.86
N ILE A 3 -24.87 4.97 15.87
CA ILE A 3 -25.32 4.23 14.67
C ILE A 3 -24.06 3.83 13.89
N GLN A 4 -23.89 2.54 13.64
CA GLN A 4 -22.86 2.02 12.74
C GLN A 4 -23.47 1.87 11.34
N ARG A 5 -22.80 2.42 10.33
CA ARG A 5 -23.23 2.32 8.94
C ARG A 5 -22.37 1.28 8.22
N PHE A 6 -22.99 0.16 7.87
CA PHE A 6 -22.38 -0.85 7.02
C PHE A 6 -22.56 -0.48 5.55
N ASN A 7 -21.47 -0.60 4.80
CA ASN A 7 -21.46 -0.47 3.36
C ASN A 7 -21.10 -1.82 2.74
N VAL A 8 -21.73 -2.12 1.61
CA VAL A 8 -21.46 -3.32 0.81
C VAL A 8 -21.09 -2.87 -0.58
N VAL A 9 -19.99 -3.40 -1.12
CA VAL A 9 -19.55 -3.10 -2.48
C VAL A 9 -19.07 -4.34 -3.20
N GLU A 10 -19.56 -4.54 -4.41
CA GLU A 10 -19.08 -5.59 -5.31
C GLU A 10 -17.69 -5.24 -5.83
N LEU A 11 -16.72 -6.11 -5.59
CA LEU A 11 -15.33 -5.84 -5.97
C LEU A 11 -15.12 -5.77 -7.50
N SER A 12 -16.05 -6.34 -8.28
CA SER A 12 -16.05 -6.22 -9.75
C SER A 12 -16.46 -4.85 -10.27
N GLU A 13 -17.18 -4.07 -9.45
CA GLU A 13 -17.76 -2.78 -9.86
C GLU A 13 -16.88 -1.57 -9.49
N ILE A 14 -15.76 -1.81 -8.83
CA ILE A 14 -14.83 -0.78 -8.37
C ILE A 14 -13.48 -0.87 -9.08
N ARG A 15 -12.71 0.21 -9.01
CA ARG A 15 -11.38 0.34 -9.65
C ARG A 15 -10.23 0.16 -8.68
N GLY A 16 -10.50 0.27 -7.38
CA GLY A 16 -9.51 0.07 -6.34
C GLY A 16 -10.02 0.46 -4.95
N ILE A 17 -9.17 0.21 -3.96
CA ILE A 17 -9.45 0.52 -2.55
C ILE A 17 -8.21 1.22 -1.98
N THR A 18 -8.38 2.36 -1.33
CA THR A 18 -7.31 2.95 -0.52
C THR A 18 -7.51 2.58 0.94
N PHE A 19 -6.52 1.91 1.52
CA PHE A 19 -6.44 1.65 2.96
C PHE A 19 -5.65 2.76 3.62
N TYR A 20 -6.18 3.33 4.69
CA TYR A 20 -5.48 4.28 5.53
C TYR A 20 -4.91 3.52 6.72
N LEU A 21 -3.59 3.49 6.84
CA LEU A 21 -2.91 2.78 7.91
C LEU A 21 -2.19 3.77 8.82
N ASN A 22 -2.29 3.56 10.12
CA ASN A 22 -1.16 3.88 10.98
C ASN A 22 -0.24 2.65 11.02
N THR A 23 0.95 2.77 11.60
CA THR A 23 1.96 1.71 11.53
C THR A 23 1.51 0.35 12.09
N THR A 24 0.43 0.31 12.90
CA THR A 24 -0.04 -0.93 13.54
C THR A 24 -1.47 -1.32 13.16
N VAL A 25 -2.32 -0.43 12.65
CA VAL A 25 -3.76 -0.67 12.44
C VAL A 25 -4.27 -0.02 11.15
N VAL A 26 -5.29 -0.64 10.55
CA VAL A 26 -6.09 -0.06 9.47
C VAL A 26 -7.14 0.88 10.07
N LEU A 27 -7.02 2.17 9.78
CA LEU A 27 -7.88 3.23 10.31
C LEU A 27 -9.18 3.40 9.52
N ALA A 28 -9.09 3.30 8.20
CA ALA A 28 -10.22 3.54 7.30
C ALA A 28 -9.97 2.91 5.93
N VAL A 29 -11.04 2.82 5.15
CA VAL A 29 -11.02 2.45 3.74
C VAL A 29 -11.73 3.51 2.93
N HIS A 30 -11.23 3.77 1.72
CA HIS A 30 -11.90 4.55 0.69
C HIS A 30 -12.08 3.68 -0.55
N ILE A 31 -13.30 3.62 -1.07
CA ILE A 31 -13.65 2.84 -2.25
C ILE A 31 -13.59 3.74 -3.47
N HIS A 32 -12.83 3.34 -4.50
CA HIS A 32 -12.74 4.04 -5.77
C HIS A 32 -13.68 3.40 -6.78
N CYS A 33 -14.86 3.99 -7.00
CA CYS A 33 -15.85 3.54 -7.99
C CYS A 33 -15.55 4.11 -9.38
N ALA A 34 -15.19 5.40 -9.44
CA ALA A 34 -14.90 6.12 -10.70
C ALA A 34 -13.46 6.66 -10.75
N GLY A 35 -12.95 6.90 -11.95
CA GLY A 35 -11.55 7.31 -12.18
C GLY A 35 -11.19 8.76 -11.79
N GLN A 36 -12.10 9.48 -11.16
CA GLN A 36 -11.96 10.90 -10.76
C GLN A 36 -12.53 11.16 -9.35
N GLU A 37 -12.77 10.12 -8.56
CA GLU A 37 -13.19 10.27 -7.17
C GLU A 37 -12.06 10.70 -6.24
N SER A 38 -12.11 11.96 -5.85
CA SER A 38 -11.16 12.51 -4.89
C SER A 38 -11.28 11.83 -3.52
N THR A 39 -10.15 11.41 -2.98
CA THR A 39 -10.01 10.91 -1.61
C THR A 39 -10.02 12.02 -0.55
N LEU A 40 -10.07 13.30 -0.94
CA LEU A 40 -9.90 14.47 -0.05
C LEU A 40 -10.80 14.44 1.19
N TRP A 41 -12.05 14.00 1.06
CA TRP A 41 -12.98 13.97 2.19
C TRP A 41 -12.62 12.88 3.20
N THR A 42 -12.23 11.69 2.73
CA THR A 42 -11.77 10.61 3.61
C THR A 42 -10.44 10.99 4.24
N ASP A 43 -9.57 11.62 3.45
CA ASP A 43 -8.28 12.11 3.89
C ASP A 43 -8.40 13.07 5.06
N LYS A 44 -9.25 14.10 4.90
CA LYS A 44 -9.56 15.07 5.94
C LYS A 44 -10.18 14.41 7.17
N ALA A 45 -11.13 13.50 6.98
CA ALA A 45 -11.79 12.80 8.09
C ALA A 45 -10.81 11.94 8.92
N VAL A 46 -9.83 11.31 8.26
CA VAL A 46 -8.81 10.49 8.94
C VAL A 46 -7.76 11.38 9.62
N THR A 47 -7.23 12.37 8.91
CA THR A 47 -6.14 13.24 9.40
C THR A 47 -6.58 14.16 10.54
N GLU A 48 -7.81 14.69 10.51
CA GLU A 48 -8.34 15.59 11.54
C GLU A 48 -9.05 14.83 12.67
N GLY A 49 -9.71 13.70 12.36
CA GLY A 49 -10.68 13.07 13.27
C GLY A 49 -10.30 11.70 13.85
N LYS A 50 -9.25 11.05 13.35
CA LYS A 50 -8.93 9.64 13.68
C LYS A 50 -7.49 9.40 14.11
N ARG A 51 -6.76 10.42 14.58
CA ARG A 51 -5.40 10.28 15.14
C ARG A 51 -5.47 9.52 16.47
N PRO A 52 -5.09 8.23 16.54
CA PRO A 52 -5.19 7.48 17.79
C PRO A 52 -4.01 7.78 18.72
N ASP A 53 -2.89 8.28 18.17
CA ASP A 53 -1.68 8.65 18.87
C ASP A 53 -1.03 9.87 18.21
N SER A 54 -0.73 10.90 19.01
CA SER A 54 -0.04 12.14 18.56
C SER A 54 1.44 11.92 18.18
N ALA A 55 1.97 10.72 18.39
CA ALA A 55 3.36 10.36 18.15
C ALA A 55 3.68 10.01 16.68
N PHE A 56 2.67 9.77 15.84
CA PHE A 56 2.86 9.31 14.46
C PHE A 56 2.34 10.32 13.44
N ALA A 57 3.16 10.52 12.40
CA ALA A 57 2.87 11.35 11.23
C ALA A 57 1.67 10.83 10.42
N ASP A 58 1.29 11.60 9.38
CA ASP A 58 0.19 11.32 8.46
C ASP A 58 0.03 9.83 8.12
N PRO A 59 -1.22 9.32 8.02
CA PRO A 59 -1.48 7.92 7.74
C PRO A 59 -0.89 7.51 6.38
N ILE A 60 -0.40 6.29 6.27
CA ILE A 60 0.08 5.73 5.02
C ILE A 60 -1.13 5.28 4.20
N ARG A 61 -1.20 5.70 2.93
CA ARG A 61 -2.29 5.33 2.02
C ARG A 61 -1.81 4.25 1.07
N VAL A 62 -2.37 3.07 1.26
CA VAL A 62 -2.04 1.90 0.44
C VAL A 62 -3.17 1.67 -0.53
N TYR A 63 -2.89 1.93 -1.81
CA TYR A 63 -3.86 1.75 -2.87
C TYR A 63 -3.82 0.34 -3.43
N LEU A 64 -4.86 -0.45 -3.23
CA LEU A 64 -5.06 -1.73 -3.90
C LEU A 64 -5.78 -1.51 -5.24
N PRO A 65 -5.09 -1.59 -6.39
CA PRO A 65 -5.74 -1.46 -7.69
C PRO A 65 -6.57 -2.71 -8.00
N LEU A 66 -7.77 -2.48 -8.54
CA LEU A 66 -8.70 -3.52 -9.00
C LEU A 66 -9.03 -3.27 -10.48
N PRO A 67 -8.09 -3.55 -11.41
CA PRO A 67 -8.37 -3.39 -12.83
C PRO A 67 -9.37 -4.45 -13.29
N LYS A 68 -10.24 -4.12 -14.27
CA LYS A 68 -11.21 -5.06 -14.85
C LYS A 68 -10.58 -6.34 -15.42
N SER A 69 -9.28 -6.30 -15.73
CA SER A 69 -8.50 -7.41 -16.25
C SER A 69 -8.01 -8.38 -15.17
N ASP A 70 -8.18 -8.07 -13.89
CA ASP A 70 -7.71 -8.86 -12.74
C ASP A 70 -8.84 -9.00 -11.71
N ARG A 71 -8.72 -9.94 -10.78
CA ARG A 71 -9.71 -10.12 -9.71
C ARG A 71 -9.08 -10.68 -8.45
N ILE A 72 -9.72 -10.39 -7.32
CA ILE A 72 -9.39 -11.02 -6.04
C ILE A 72 -9.91 -12.46 -6.06
N THR A 73 -9.04 -13.42 -5.76
CA THR A 73 -9.37 -14.84 -5.64
C THR A 73 -9.37 -15.33 -4.19
N TYR A 74 -8.74 -14.58 -3.29
CA TYR A 74 -8.74 -14.83 -1.85
C TYR A 74 -8.62 -13.52 -1.07
N LEU A 75 -9.41 -13.40 -0.01
CA LEU A 75 -9.34 -12.32 0.96
C LEU A 75 -9.27 -12.89 2.38
N GLY A 76 -8.27 -12.45 3.13
CA GLY A 76 -8.10 -12.76 4.54
C GLY A 76 -7.74 -11.53 5.35
N ALA A 77 -7.84 -11.65 6.67
CA ALA A 77 -7.50 -10.58 7.58
C ALA A 77 -6.89 -11.11 8.87
N ASN A 78 -6.12 -10.28 9.57
CA ASN A 78 -5.66 -10.57 10.92
C ASN A 78 -5.81 -9.33 11.81
N GLY A 79 -6.11 -9.57 13.09
CA GLY A 79 -6.35 -8.53 14.07
C GLY A 79 -6.01 -8.94 15.50
N SER A 80 -5.83 -7.96 16.36
CA SER A 80 -5.78 -8.09 17.82
C SER A 80 -6.99 -7.39 18.44
N GLY A 81 -7.81 -8.13 19.20
CA GLY A 81 -9.10 -7.64 19.69
C GLY A 81 -10.00 -7.18 18.53
N ASP A 82 -10.46 -5.93 18.62
CA ASP A 82 -11.34 -5.30 17.61
C ASP A 82 -10.56 -4.54 16.52
N ARG A 83 -9.22 -4.65 16.49
CA ARG A 83 -8.37 -3.91 15.54
C ARG A 83 -8.02 -4.78 14.34
N LEU A 84 -8.17 -4.23 13.14
CA LEU A 84 -7.63 -4.81 11.91
C LEU A 84 -6.17 -4.40 11.73
N ASN A 85 -5.22 -5.35 11.77
CA ASN A 85 -3.79 -5.07 11.63
C ASN A 85 -3.27 -5.42 10.23
N VAL A 86 -3.75 -6.52 9.65
CA VAL A 86 -3.28 -7.04 8.35
C VAL A 86 -4.44 -7.48 7.48
N ILE A 87 -4.33 -7.23 6.19
CA ILE A 87 -5.21 -7.75 5.14
C ILE A 87 -4.35 -8.54 4.15
N TYR A 88 -4.80 -9.73 3.80
CA TYR A 88 -4.17 -10.60 2.83
C TYR A 88 -5.03 -10.71 1.59
N VAL A 89 -4.48 -10.41 0.43
CA VAL A 89 -5.19 -10.39 -0.84
C VAL A 89 -4.41 -11.20 -1.87
N ARG A 90 -5.03 -12.25 -2.41
CA ARG A 90 -4.50 -12.92 -3.61
C ARG A 90 -5.29 -12.43 -4.82
N MET A 91 -4.57 -11.84 -5.75
CA MET A 91 -5.07 -11.44 -7.07
C MET A 91 -4.72 -12.52 -8.09
N GLU A 92 -5.55 -12.73 -9.10
CA GLU A 92 -5.28 -13.70 -10.17
C GLU A 92 -3.99 -13.36 -10.92
N LYS A 93 -3.74 -12.07 -11.21
CA LYS A 93 -2.61 -11.63 -12.03
C LYS A 93 -1.55 -10.88 -11.25
N ALA A 94 -1.94 -10.02 -10.31
CA ALA A 94 -1.01 -9.29 -9.45
C ALA A 94 -0.40 -10.17 -8.32
N GLY A 95 -0.93 -11.38 -8.12
CA GLY A 95 -0.44 -12.33 -7.12
C GLY A 95 -0.75 -11.91 -5.68
N ASP A 96 0.16 -12.26 -4.77
CA ASP A 96 -0.04 -12.09 -3.33
C ASP A 96 0.35 -10.70 -2.84
N ILE A 97 -0.57 -10.06 -2.11
CA ILE A 97 -0.45 -8.73 -1.55
C ILE A 97 -0.80 -8.78 -0.07
N THR A 98 0.09 -8.21 0.76
CA THR A 98 -0.13 -8.04 2.20
C THR A 98 -0.20 -6.55 2.50
N ILE A 99 -1.26 -6.12 3.18
CA ILE A 99 -1.48 -4.72 3.56
C ILE A 99 -1.48 -4.63 5.08
N GLY A 100 -0.61 -3.80 5.64
CA GLY A 100 -0.40 -3.67 7.08
C GLY A 100 0.67 -4.61 7.62
N GLN A 101 0.82 -4.65 8.95
CA GLN A 101 1.87 -5.39 9.65
C GLN A 101 1.28 -6.24 10.76
N ARG A 102 1.66 -7.53 10.79
CA ARG A 102 1.21 -8.45 11.84
C ARG A 102 1.85 -8.03 13.16
N GLN A 103 1.02 -7.82 14.17
CA GLN A 103 1.48 -7.42 15.50
C GLN A 103 1.75 -8.64 16.38
N PRO A 104 2.67 -8.55 17.37
CA PRO A 104 2.81 -9.58 18.39
C PRO A 104 1.48 -9.84 19.09
N GLY A 105 1.13 -11.10 19.33
CA GLY A 105 -0.13 -11.48 19.98
C GLY A 105 -1.37 -11.51 19.09
N CYS A 106 -1.22 -11.23 17.78
CA CYS A 106 -2.26 -11.48 16.77
C CYS A 106 -2.70 -12.96 16.78
N LEU A 107 -4.02 -13.19 16.79
CA LEU A 107 -4.64 -14.52 16.73
C LEU A 107 -4.42 -15.19 15.36
N GLU A 108 -5.02 -16.34 15.13
CA GLU A 108 -5.03 -16.98 13.81
C GLU A 108 -5.61 -16.05 12.74
N ASP A 109 -5.05 -16.12 11.54
CA ASP A 109 -5.56 -15.36 10.41
C ASP A 109 -7.04 -15.74 10.18
N LYS A 110 -7.90 -14.79 9.84
CA LYS A 110 -9.31 -15.01 9.51
C LYS A 110 -9.49 -15.17 8.01
N PHE A 111 -10.23 -16.20 7.61
CA PHE A 111 -10.69 -16.37 6.23
C PHE A 111 -11.93 -15.51 6.02
N LEU A 112 -11.93 -14.64 5.01
CA LEU A 112 -13.08 -13.78 4.72
C LEU A 112 -13.85 -14.26 3.49
N ALA A 113 -13.15 -14.52 2.39
CA ALA A 113 -13.75 -15.06 1.17
C ALA A 113 -12.69 -15.67 0.25
N ALA A 114 -13.12 -16.59 -0.61
CA ALA A 114 -12.35 -17.07 -1.76
C ALA A 114 -13.32 -17.32 -2.92
N GLN A 115 -12.78 -17.48 -4.13
CA GLN A 115 -13.53 -17.70 -5.39
C GLN A 115 -14.02 -16.41 -6.08
N ASN A 116 -14.88 -16.58 -7.08
CA ASN A 116 -15.36 -15.54 -7.98
C ASN A 116 -16.52 -14.76 -7.33
N SER A 117 -16.58 -13.45 -7.59
CA SER A 117 -17.64 -12.53 -7.13
C SER A 117 -17.70 -12.36 -5.61
N ILE A 118 -16.75 -11.59 -5.10
CA ILE A 118 -16.65 -11.24 -3.68
C ILE A 118 -17.18 -9.81 -3.51
N SER A 119 -18.12 -9.62 -2.57
CA SER A 119 -18.53 -8.30 -2.10
C SER A 119 -17.79 -7.97 -0.81
N LEU A 120 -17.22 -6.78 -0.72
CA LEU A 120 -16.61 -6.27 0.51
C LEU A 120 -17.70 -5.67 1.41
N ILE A 121 -17.67 -6.02 2.69
CA ILE A 121 -18.49 -5.41 3.73
C ILE A 121 -17.58 -4.66 4.69
N TYR A 122 -17.82 -3.37 4.87
CA TYR A 122 -17.03 -2.56 5.80
C TYR A 122 -17.92 -1.55 6.54
N CYS A 123 -17.51 -1.16 7.74
CA CYS A 123 -18.16 -0.10 8.48
C CYS A 123 -17.36 1.20 8.30
N GLU A 124 -18.03 2.28 7.91
CA GLU A 124 -17.40 3.60 7.97
C GLU A 124 -17.10 3.93 9.43
N PRO A 125 -15.84 4.21 9.80
CA PRO A 125 -15.53 4.44 11.20
C PRO A 125 -16.15 5.76 11.65
N ASN A 126 -16.85 5.75 12.79
CA ASN A 126 -17.31 6.96 13.45
C ASN A 126 -16.11 7.84 13.84
N ARG A 127 -16.32 9.16 13.96
CA ARG A 127 -15.25 10.12 14.34
C ARG A 127 -14.66 9.71 15.69
N ALA A 128 -13.47 9.07 15.67
CA ALA A 128 -12.58 8.66 16.77
C ALA A 128 -12.17 7.17 16.75
N GLU A 129 -12.87 6.29 16.02
CA GLU A 129 -12.58 4.86 16.02
C GLU A 129 -11.85 4.40 14.76
N ALA A 130 -11.00 3.37 14.90
CA ALA A 130 -10.43 2.64 13.78
C ALA A 130 -11.52 1.85 13.03
N LEU A 131 -11.16 1.20 11.91
CA LEU A 131 -12.10 0.42 11.13
C LEU A 131 -12.71 -0.71 11.97
N SER A 132 -13.95 -0.53 12.40
CA SER A 132 -14.63 -1.40 13.38
C SER A 132 -15.14 -2.70 12.78
N PHE A 133 -15.33 -2.75 11.46
CA PHE A 133 -15.71 -3.97 10.77
C PHE A 133 -15.11 -4.03 9.37
N PHE A 134 -14.56 -5.19 9.04
CA PHE A 134 -14.06 -5.54 7.72
C PHE A 134 -14.34 -7.03 7.48
N GLY A 135 -15.14 -7.31 6.47
CA GLY A 135 -15.56 -8.65 6.12
C GLY A 135 -15.86 -8.76 4.63
N ALA A 136 -16.25 -9.95 4.21
CA ALA A 136 -16.66 -10.19 2.84
C ALA A 136 -17.88 -11.09 2.79
N TYR A 137 -18.62 -10.93 1.71
CA TYR A 137 -19.70 -11.81 1.32
C TYR A 137 -19.33 -12.51 0.01
N GLN A 138 -19.72 -13.78 -0.07
CA GLN A 138 -19.59 -14.61 -1.27
C GLN A 138 -20.93 -15.31 -1.48
N ALA A 139 -21.47 -15.24 -2.69
CA ALA A 139 -22.83 -15.70 -2.98
C ALA A 139 -22.99 -17.23 -2.88
N SER A 140 -21.92 -17.98 -3.18
CA SER A 140 -21.89 -19.43 -2.98
C SER A 140 -21.01 -19.75 -1.77
N PRO A 141 -21.46 -20.60 -0.83
CA PRO A 141 -20.59 -21.10 0.22
C PRO A 141 -19.48 -21.91 -0.46
N ALA A 142 -18.28 -21.32 -0.57
CA ALA A 142 -17.12 -22.08 -0.94
C ALA A 142 -16.97 -23.23 0.06
N THR A 143 -16.82 -24.46 -0.41
CA THR A 143 -16.21 -25.52 0.39
C THR A 143 -14.75 -25.14 0.60
N PHE A 144 -14.51 -24.21 1.52
CA PHE A 144 -13.17 -23.75 1.83
C PHE A 144 -12.54 -24.76 2.77
N ASP A 145 -11.67 -25.60 2.23
CA ASP A 145 -10.80 -26.44 3.03
C ASP A 145 -9.79 -25.53 3.73
N VAL A 146 -9.78 -25.52 5.07
CA VAL A 146 -8.82 -24.74 5.86
C VAL A 146 -7.38 -25.13 5.51
N ALA A 147 -7.12 -26.38 5.11
CA ALA A 147 -5.80 -26.82 4.65
C ALA A 147 -5.41 -26.21 3.29
N SER A 148 -6.37 -25.72 2.49
CA SER A 148 -6.13 -25.05 1.20
C SER A 148 -5.77 -23.56 1.33
N ARG A 149 -5.60 -23.07 2.57
CA ARG A 149 -5.31 -21.67 2.82
C ARG A 149 -3.97 -21.25 2.18
N PRO A 150 -3.97 -20.17 1.39
CA PRO A 150 -2.73 -19.68 0.81
C PRO A 150 -1.76 -19.20 1.87
N ILE A 151 -0.50 -19.62 1.73
CA ILE A 151 0.62 -19.06 2.48
C ILE A 151 1.03 -17.78 1.76
N PHE A 152 0.95 -16.65 2.47
CA PHE A 152 1.38 -15.37 1.94
C PHE A 152 2.88 -15.19 2.16
N PRO A 153 3.67 -14.94 1.10
CA PRO A 153 5.08 -14.65 1.26
C PRO A 153 5.25 -13.32 1.99
N HIS A 154 6.18 -13.31 2.95
CA HIS A 154 6.53 -12.11 3.71
C HIS A 154 8.04 -11.83 3.61
N PRO A 155 8.55 -11.59 2.38
CA PRO A 155 9.97 -11.37 2.17
C PRO A 155 10.41 -10.17 3.01
N GLY A 156 11.40 -10.28 3.90
CA GLY A 156 12.06 -9.12 4.52
C GLY A 156 11.32 -8.31 5.60
N ALA A 157 10.11 -8.69 6.02
CA ALA A 157 9.39 -7.93 7.06
C ALA A 157 9.98 -8.06 8.47
N THR A 158 10.83 -9.06 8.70
CA THR A 158 11.50 -9.30 9.99
C THR A 158 12.67 -8.37 10.24
N GLN A 159 13.04 -7.49 9.28
CA GLN A 159 14.24 -6.66 9.38
C GLN A 159 14.01 -5.24 9.91
N MET A 160 12.75 -4.77 10.01
CA MET A 160 12.45 -3.39 10.45
C MET A 160 11.39 -3.41 11.56
N GLY A 161 11.58 -2.58 12.60
CA GLY A 161 10.85 -2.63 13.86
C GLY A 161 9.32 -2.46 13.77
N GLN A 162 8.64 -2.57 14.91
CA GLN A 162 7.17 -2.66 15.08
C GLN A 162 6.34 -1.47 14.53
N TYR A 163 7.01 -0.41 14.04
CA TYR A 163 6.38 0.82 13.57
C TYR A 163 6.73 1.15 12.11
N THR A 164 6.89 0.12 11.27
CA THR A 164 7.30 0.28 9.88
C THR A 164 6.27 -0.34 8.95
N TYR A 165 5.69 0.46 8.07
CA TYR A 165 4.93 -0.08 6.95
C TYR A 165 5.89 -0.72 5.96
N TYR A 166 5.51 -1.90 5.47
CA TYR A 166 6.28 -2.66 4.52
C TYR A 166 5.42 -3.08 3.33
N SER A 167 5.95 -2.89 2.13
CA SER A 167 5.35 -3.35 0.88
C SER A 167 6.42 -3.82 -0.08
N TRP A 168 6.05 -4.70 -0.99
CA TRP A 168 6.95 -5.25 -1.98
C TRP A 168 6.19 -5.63 -3.23
N ALA A 169 6.93 -5.80 -4.33
CA ALA A 169 6.39 -6.30 -5.58
C ALA A 169 7.52 -6.90 -6.44
N SER A 170 7.19 -7.83 -7.33
CA SER A 170 8.13 -8.25 -8.37
C SER A 170 8.25 -7.14 -9.42
N LEU A 171 9.46 -6.91 -9.92
CA LEU A 171 9.74 -6.03 -11.06
C LEU A 171 9.62 -6.75 -12.40
N ASP A 172 9.49 -8.08 -12.38
CA ASP A 172 9.44 -8.91 -13.58
C ASP A 172 8.10 -8.74 -14.29
N GLY A 173 8.15 -8.59 -15.62
CA GLY A 173 6.96 -8.40 -16.44
C GLY A 173 6.24 -7.06 -16.22
N VAL A 174 6.91 -6.06 -15.61
CA VAL A 174 6.38 -4.70 -15.49
C VAL A 174 6.53 -3.96 -16.81
N SER A 175 5.41 -3.53 -17.37
CA SER A 175 5.30 -2.78 -18.63
C SER A 175 5.45 -1.27 -18.47
N SER A 176 4.98 -0.71 -17.35
CA SER A 176 5.14 0.71 -17.01
C SER A 176 5.03 0.95 -15.50
N VAL A 177 5.53 2.09 -15.05
CA VAL A 177 5.51 2.51 -13.65
C VAL A 177 4.96 3.91 -13.55
N VAL A 178 4.05 4.13 -12.60
CA VAL A 178 3.61 5.45 -12.18
C VAL A 178 4.26 5.78 -10.83
N ILE A 179 4.90 6.93 -10.75
CA ILE A 179 5.59 7.44 -9.56
C ILE A 179 4.69 8.48 -8.89
N PHE A 180 4.48 8.36 -7.58
CA PHE A 180 3.72 9.31 -6.77
C PHE A 180 4.69 10.23 -6.03
N TYR A 181 4.54 11.55 -6.20
CA TYR A 181 5.46 12.53 -5.64
C TYR A 181 4.88 13.33 -4.47
N GLU A 182 5.73 13.68 -3.51
CA GLU A 182 5.39 14.48 -2.34
C GLU A 182 5.31 16.00 -2.61
N ASP A 183 6.15 16.51 -3.51
CA ASP A 183 6.31 17.95 -3.83
C ASP A 183 6.44 18.15 -5.37
N ASP A 184 7.12 19.19 -5.86
CA ASP A 184 7.40 19.48 -7.29
C ASP A 184 8.27 18.40 -7.99
N PHE A 185 7.79 17.14 -8.00
CA PHE A 185 8.44 15.96 -8.57
C PHE A 185 9.79 15.58 -7.93
N ASP A 186 10.15 16.13 -6.76
CA ASP A 186 11.48 15.87 -6.18
C ASP A 186 11.53 14.54 -5.39
N PHE A 187 10.49 14.22 -4.61
CA PHE A 187 10.53 13.09 -3.68
C PHE A 187 9.44 12.06 -3.95
N CYS A 188 9.81 10.79 -4.01
CA CYS A 188 8.95 9.64 -4.24
C CYS A 188 8.25 9.21 -2.94
N ARG A 189 6.92 9.19 -2.95
CA ARG A 189 6.10 8.58 -1.89
C ARG A 189 5.81 7.11 -2.13
N GLY A 190 5.63 6.72 -3.39
CA GLY A 190 5.25 5.37 -3.78
C GLY A 190 5.26 5.16 -5.28
N LEU A 191 5.10 3.90 -5.67
CA LEU A 191 5.14 3.44 -7.06
C LEU A 191 3.92 2.55 -7.33
N MET A 192 3.29 2.72 -8.49
CA MET A 192 2.30 1.79 -9.04
C MET A 192 2.87 1.12 -10.28
N LEU A 193 2.96 -0.21 -10.23
CA LEU A 193 3.51 -1.07 -11.26
C LEU A 193 2.38 -1.64 -12.12
N TYR A 194 2.49 -1.52 -13.44
CA TYR A 194 1.57 -2.11 -14.42
C TYR A 194 2.24 -3.30 -15.09
N TYR A 195 1.68 -4.49 -14.90
CA TYR A 195 2.24 -5.72 -15.46
C TYR A 195 1.69 -6.01 -16.86
N GLU A 196 2.51 -6.64 -17.70
CA GLU A 196 2.15 -7.05 -19.06
C GLU A 196 0.94 -8.00 -19.08
N ASN A 197 0.76 -8.81 -18.03
CA ASN A 197 -0.39 -9.70 -17.89
C ASN A 197 -1.71 -8.95 -17.58
N GLY A 198 -1.65 -7.65 -17.32
CA GLY A 198 -2.77 -6.78 -16.96
C GLY A 198 -3.03 -6.65 -15.45
N GLY A 199 -2.20 -7.26 -14.61
CA GLY A 199 -2.17 -7.04 -13.16
C GLY A 199 -1.59 -5.68 -12.80
N ARG A 200 -1.87 -5.22 -11.58
CA ARG A 200 -1.32 -3.96 -11.05
C ARG A 200 -0.95 -4.12 -9.57
N ARG A 201 0.15 -3.49 -9.14
CA ARG A 201 0.55 -3.46 -7.72
C ARG A 201 1.02 -2.07 -7.33
N THR A 202 0.95 -1.76 -6.04
CA THR A 202 1.58 -0.56 -5.48
C THR A 202 2.57 -0.90 -4.38
N VAL A 203 3.58 -0.06 -4.22
CA VAL A 203 4.49 -0.06 -3.08
C VAL A 203 4.65 1.38 -2.56
N GLY A 204 4.78 1.55 -1.24
CA GLY A 204 4.84 2.88 -0.61
C GLY A 204 3.48 3.56 -0.38
N ASP A 205 3.51 4.88 -0.16
CA ASP A 205 2.33 5.73 0.05
C ASP A 205 1.83 6.27 -1.30
N CYS A 206 0.79 5.65 -1.87
CA CYS A 206 0.29 5.99 -3.20
C CYS A 206 -1.03 6.77 -3.11
N ARG A 207 -0.97 8.11 -3.15
CA ARG A 207 -2.16 8.95 -3.01
C ARG A 207 -2.81 9.22 -4.37
N VAL A 208 -3.55 8.22 -4.83
CA VAL A 208 -4.27 8.26 -6.11
C VAL A 208 -5.18 9.49 -6.19
N GLN A 209 -5.06 10.21 -7.31
CA GLN A 209 -5.79 11.46 -7.60
C GLN A 209 -5.51 12.63 -6.64
N MET A 210 -4.47 12.53 -5.79
CA MET A 210 -3.98 13.63 -4.96
C MET A 210 -2.55 14.02 -5.33
N ASP A 211 -1.63 13.05 -5.38
CA ASP A 211 -0.24 13.34 -5.68
C ASP A 211 -0.04 13.61 -7.17
N ARG A 212 0.96 14.45 -7.46
CA ARG A 212 1.51 14.55 -8.81
C ARG A 212 2.15 13.23 -9.20
N GLN A 213 2.00 12.90 -10.48
CA GLN A 213 2.42 11.61 -11.01
C GLN A 213 3.24 11.78 -12.27
N ALA A 214 4.27 10.95 -12.42
CA ALA A 214 4.97 10.75 -13.68
C ALA A 214 4.84 9.28 -14.09
N THR A 215 4.75 9.03 -15.39
CA THR A 215 4.70 7.66 -15.94
C THR A 215 5.99 7.39 -16.68
N VAL A 216 6.54 6.20 -16.47
CA VAL A 216 7.69 5.67 -17.20
C VAL A 216 7.27 4.38 -17.87
N ASP A 217 7.38 4.34 -19.19
CA ASP A 217 7.10 3.15 -19.98
C ASP A 217 8.37 2.31 -20.15
N ARG A 218 8.20 0.99 -20.07
CA ARG A 218 9.25 -0.02 -20.30
C ARG A 218 10.55 0.29 -19.53
N PRO A 219 10.49 0.45 -18.19
CA PRO A 219 11.67 0.75 -17.39
C PRO A 219 12.73 -0.35 -17.51
N THR A 220 13.98 0.05 -17.74
CA THR A 220 15.13 -0.86 -17.85
C THR A 220 16.05 -0.80 -16.64
N ARG A 221 16.08 0.34 -15.95
CA ARG A 221 16.85 0.57 -14.72
C ARG A 221 16.01 1.37 -13.73
N ILE A 222 16.25 1.13 -12.44
CA ILE A 222 15.76 1.97 -11.35
C ILE A 222 16.95 2.53 -10.59
N CYS A 223 16.95 3.84 -10.40
CA CYS A 223 17.92 4.58 -9.65
C CYS A 223 17.23 5.20 -8.44
N PHE A 224 17.81 5.06 -7.26
CA PHE A 224 17.27 5.68 -6.06
C PHE A 224 18.36 6.23 -5.16
N ARG A 225 18.02 7.30 -4.43
CA ARG A 225 18.88 7.87 -3.40
C ARG A 225 18.07 8.49 -2.29
N THR A 226 18.70 8.64 -1.14
CA THR A 226 18.17 9.40 -0.03
C THR A 226 18.75 10.81 -0.07
N LYS A 227 17.90 11.84 -0.10
CA LYS A 227 18.29 13.26 -0.13
C LYS A 227 17.65 13.99 1.06
N VAL A 228 18.42 14.86 1.69
CA VAL A 228 17.91 15.81 2.69
C VAL A 228 17.24 16.98 1.96
N PRO A 229 15.98 17.34 2.27
CA PRO A 229 15.33 18.49 1.68
C PRO A 229 16.12 19.78 1.92
N GLU A 230 16.27 20.61 0.90
CA GLU A 230 17.06 21.85 0.96
C GLU A 230 16.52 22.82 2.03
N SER A 231 15.21 22.82 2.25
CA SER A 231 14.54 23.61 3.30
C SER A 231 14.93 23.23 4.73
N LEU A 232 15.50 22.04 4.96
CA LEU A 232 15.89 21.52 6.27
C LEU A 232 17.40 21.54 6.51
N MET A 233 18.18 22.06 5.56
CA MET A 233 19.65 22.13 5.67
C MET A 233 20.14 23.26 6.60
N GLY A 234 19.22 24.06 7.17
CA GLY A 234 19.54 25.37 7.79
C GLY A 234 19.49 25.47 9.32
N GLU A 235 18.89 24.55 10.08
CA GLU A 235 18.74 24.73 11.53
C GLU A 235 18.99 23.43 12.32
N ASN A 236 20.06 23.45 13.13
CA ASN A 236 20.32 22.58 14.29
C ASN A 236 19.95 21.09 14.15
N GLY A 237 20.69 20.35 13.31
CA GLY A 237 21.33 19.03 13.57
C GLY A 237 20.65 17.90 14.35
N ILE A 238 19.39 17.98 14.76
CA ILE A 238 18.66 16.95 15.49
C ILE A 238 17.46 16.54 14.64
N GLY A 239 17.63 15.43 13.91
CA GLY A 239 16.55 14.79 13.15
C GLY A 239 16.47 15.20 11.68
N THR A 240 17.55 15.04 10.92
CA THR A 240 17.53 15.28 9.47
C THR A 240 16.56 14.30 8.80
N VAL A 241 15.40 14.80 8.36
CA VAL A 241 14.42 14.02 7.57
C VAL A 241 15.04 13.73 6.20
N CYS A 242 15.23 12.46 5.92
CA CYS A 242 15.79 11.94 4.69
C CYS A 242 14.66 11.49 3.77
N LYS A 243 14.56 12.05 2.57
CA LYS A 243 13.50 11.72 1.60
C LYS A 243 14.05 10.91 0.43
N LEU A 244 13.20 10.05 -0.13
CA LEU A 244 13.57 9.17 -1.24
C LEU A 244 13.39 9.88 -2.59
N ARG A 245 14.40 9.83 -3.45
CA ARG A 245 14.26 10.13 -4.88
C ARG A 245 14.33 8.84 -5.67
N VAL A 246 13.50 8.71 -6.69
CA VAL A 246 13.49 7.58 -7.62
C VAL A 246 13.46 8.12 -9.03
N GLU A 247 14.37 7.61 -9.86
CA GLU A 247 14.46 7.91 -11.29
C GLU A 247 14.58 6.62 -12.08
N PHE A 248 14.09 6.64 -13.31
CA PHE A 248 14.15 5.50 -14.22
C PHE A 248 14.93 5.94 -15.46
N GLU A 249 15.97 5.18 -15.77
CA GLU A 249 16.86 5.54 -16.86
C GLU A 249 16.93 4.43 -17.92
N HIS A 250 16.99 4.86 -19.18
CA HIS A 250 17.30 3.97 -20.31
C HIS A 250 18.80 3.94 -20.63
N HIS A 251 19.61 4.79 -20.00
CA HIS A 251 21.05 4.91 -20.16
C HIS A 251 21.73 5.09 -18.79
N ASN A 252 23.06 5.23 -18.75
CA ASN A 252 23.80 5.40 -17.50
C ASN A 252 23.89 6.90 -17.12
N GLY A 253 22.75 7.55 -16.84
CA GLY A 253 22.71 8.99 -16.56
C GLY A 253 23.39 9.37 -15.25
N HIS A 254 23.34 8.47 -14.25
CA HIS A 254 24.00 8.64 -12.94
C HIS A 254 25.35 7.91 -12.80
N GLU A 255 26.00 7.53 -13.90
CA GLU A 255 27.31 6.85 -13.82
C GLU A 255 28.37 7.78 -13.20
N GLY A 256 28.90 7.38 -12.04
CA GLY A 256 29.91 8.15 -11.31
C GLY A 256 29.36 9.08 -10.21
N ASP A 257 28.04 9.16 -10.01
CA ASP A 257 27.46 9.80 -8.81
C ASP A 257 27.28 8.74 -7.71
N GLU A 258 28.17 8.75 -6.71
CA GLU A 258 28.19 7.79 -5.59
C GLU A 258 26.93 7.84 -4.72
N PHE A 259 26.12 8.90 -4.81
CA PHE A 259 24.89 9.01 -4.04
C PHE A 259 23.72 8.25 -4.65
N TRP A 260 23.80 7.87 -5.93
CA TRP A 260 22.75 7.11 -6.60
C TRP A 260 23.03 5.62 -6.62
N HIS A 261 22.02 4.84 -6.21
CA HIS A 261 22.02 3.39 -6.38
C HIS A 261 21.19 3.04 -7.61
N CYS A 262 21.86 2.68 -8.71
CA CYS A 262 21.22 2.32 -9.98
C CYS A 262 21.35 0.83 -10.27
N LEU A 263 20.22 0.13 -10.34
CA LEU A 263 20.14 -1.31 -10.55
C LEU A 263 19.30 -1.65 -11.79
N PRO A 264 19.55 -2.80 -12.45
CA PRO A 264 18.65 -3.31 -13.47
C PRO A 264 17.22 -3.47 -12.93
N PHE A 265 16.23 -3.16 -13.75
CA PHE A 265 14.82 -3.23 -13.33
C PHE A 265 14.27 -4.66 -13.39
N ARG A 266 14.71 -5.49 -12.43
CA ARG A 266 14.34 -6.91 -12.29
C ARG A 266 14.38 -7.35 -10.83
N GLY A 267 13.77 -8.49 -10.51
CA GLY A 267 13.77 -9.05 -9.16
C GLY A 267 12.66 -8.48 -8.28
N ILE A 268 12.93 -8.20 -7.00
CA ILE A 268 11.91 -7.75 -6.03
C ILE A 268 12.25 -6.36 -5.51
N ILE A 269 11.34 -5.40 -5.74
CA ILE A 269 11.38 -4.11 -5.07
C ILE A 269 10.73 -4.22 -3.70
N ARG A 270 11.38 -3.62 -2.71
CA ARG A 270 10.91 -3.50 -1.34
C ARG A 270 10.86 -2.05 -0.94
N PHE A 271 9.78 -1.69 -0.27
CA PHE A 271 9.51 -0.32 0.13
C PHE A 271 9.07 -0.30 1.60
N TRP A 272 9.78 0.47 2.39
CA TRP A 272 9.49 0.70 3.80
C TRP A 272 9.11 2.16 4.02
N SER A 273 8.21 2.39 4.97
CA SER A 273 7.92 3.72 5.48
C SER A 273 7.77 3.67 6.99
N ALA A 274 8.64 4.39 7.70
CA ALA A 274 8.60 4.52 9.15
C ALA A 274 8.65 6.00 9.51
N LEU A 275 7.70 6.49 10.32
CA LEU A 275 7.65 7.90 10.75
C LEU A 275 7.68 8.90 9.56
N GLY A 276 7.12 8.52 8.41
CA GLY A 276 7.14 9.33 7.20
C GLY A 276 8.44 9.31 6.40
N LEU A 277 9.44 8.49 6.79
CA LEU A 277 10.69 8.31 6.07
C LEU A 277 10.59 7.09 5.14
N PRO A 278 10.54 7.29 3.81
CA PRO A 278 10.54 6.21 2.85
C PRO A 278 11.96 5.65 2.64
N TRP A 279 12.06 4.34 2.49
CA TRP A 279 13.28 3.65 2.06
C TRP A 279 12.93 2.57 1.04
N VAL A 280 13.83 2.34 0.08
CA VAL A 280 13.66 1.35 -0.98
C VAL A 280 14.91 0.48 -1.11
N SER A 281 14.70 -0.78 -1.47
CA SER A 281 15.77 -1.66 -1.93
C SER A 281 15.26 -2.55 -3.06
N VAL A 282 16.19 -3.05 -3.87
CA VAL A 282 15.90 -4.01 -4.95
C VAL A 282 16.81 -5.21 -4.75
N GLU A 283 16.21 -6.39 -4.62
CA GLU A 283 16.92 -7.67 -4.60
C GLU A 283 16.85 -8.30 -5.98
N GLN A 284 18.01 -8.72 -6.51
CA GLN A 284 18.15 -9.35 -7.83
C GLN A 284 18.11 -10.87 -7.74
#